data_AF-A0A3N5EYI2-F1
#
_entry.id   AF-A0A3N5EYI2-F1
#
_cell.length_a   1.000
_cell.length_b   1.000
_cell.length_c   1.000
_cell.angle_alpha   90.00
_cell.angle_beta   90.00
_cell.angle_gamma   90.00
#
_symmetry.space_group_name_H-M   'P 1'
#
loop_
_entity.id
_entity.type
_entity.pdbx_description
1 polymer ?
#
loop_
_entity_poly.entity_id
_entity_poly.type
_entity_poly.pdbx_seq_one_letter_code
_entity_poly.pdbx_strand_id
1 'polypeptide(L)'
;MITAERKPLEELIEYVRPFKRILLLGCNECVTVCAAGGRKEVGLLASGLHMALLKSGSAIEIREHTLERQCDPEYVEELVPMIDGVDAIMSMACGCGVQELARRFKGKPVFPAVNTKFMGASERQGVWAERCQ
;
A
#
# COMPACT_ATOMS: atom_id res chain seq x y z
N MET A 1 15.90 -5.93 -5.89
CA MET A 1 14.54 -5.69 -5.35
C MET A 1 14.40 -4.22 -4.98
N ILE A 2 13.21 -3.63 -5.05
CA ILE A 2 12.99 -2.26 -4.53
C ILE A 2 12.66 -2.35 -3.05
N THR A 3 13.42 -1.64 -2.21
CA THR A 3 13.17 -1.58 -0.76
C THR A 3 12.17 -0.47 -0.44
N ALA A 4 11.39 -0.66 0.62
CA ALA A 4 10.40 0.31 1.07
C ALA A 4 10.26 0.26 2.60
N GLU A 5 9.79 1.36 3.16
CA GLU A 5 9.51 1.52 4.59
C GLU A 5 8.12 2.11 4.77
N ARG A 6 7.31 1.57 5.67
CA ARG A 6 5.96 2.09 5.91
C ARG A 6 6.04 3.53 6.41
N LYS A 7 5.16 4.39 5.88
CA LYS A 7 4.98 5.75 6.38
C LYS A 7 4.42 5.74 7.82
N PRO A 8 4.63 6.81 8.59
CA PRO A 8 4.02 6.97 9.92
C PRO A 8 2.49 6.85 9.85
N LEU A 9 1.89 6.26 10.88
CA LEU A 9 0.44 6.02 10.92
C LEU A 9 -0.35 7.33 10.85
N GLU A 10 0.17 8.38 11.47
CA GLU A 10 -0.43 9.72 11.52
C GLU A 10 -0.57 10.30 10.10
N GLU A 11 0.47 10.17 9.28
CA GLU A 11 0.44 10.61 7.87
C GLU A 11 -0.62 9.84 7.07
N LEU A 12 -0.73 8.53 7.29
CA LEU A 12 -1.70 7.68 6.60
C LEU A 12 -3.14 8.00 7.00
N ILE A 13 -3.38 8.34 8.27
CA ILE A 13 -4.68 8.79 8.77
C ILE A 13 -5.11 10.07 8.03
N GLU A 14 -4.20 11.03 7.86
CA GLU A 14 -4.50 12.27 7.12
C GLU A 14 -4.91 11.99 5.65
N TYR A 15 -4.23 11.06 4.99
CA TYR A 15 -4.57 10.68 3.62
C TYR A 15 -5.98 10.10 3.48
N VAL A 16 -6.42 9.29 4.46
CA VAL A 16 -7.69 8.58 4.36
C VAL A 16 -8.86 9.28 5.02
N ARG A 17 -8.61 10.27 5.90
CA ARG A 17 -9.65 11.00 6.64
C ARG A 17 -10.80 11.53 5.77
N PRO A 18 -10.58 12.01 4.53
CA PRO A 18 -11.68 12.48 3.68
C PRO A 18 -12.59 11.38 3.12
N PHE A 19 -12.23 10.11 3.24
CA PHE A 19 -12.86 8.98 2.55
C PHE A 19 -13.60 8.06 3.53
N LYS A 20 -14.69 7.43 3.07
CA LYS A 20 -15.48 6.50 3.89
C LYS A 20 -15.14 5.04 3.59
N ARG A 21 -14.80 4.74 2.34
CA ARG A 21 -14.47 3.39 1.87
C ARG A 21 -13.12 3.43 1.18
N ILE A 22 -12.17 2.64 1.65
CA ILE A 22 -10.85 2.57 1.05
C ILE A 22 -10.49 1.13 0.68
N LEU A 23 -9.72 0.99 -0.39
CA LEU A 23 -9.00 -0.24 -0.68
C LEU A 23 -7.59 -0.12 -0.11
N LEU A 24 -7.28 -0.88 0.94
CA LEU A 24 -5.91 -1.05 1.41
C LEU A 24 -5.27 -2.20 0.65
N LEU A 25 -4.27 -1.88 -0.17
CA LEU A 25 -3.74 -2.79 -1.18
C LEU A 25 -2.26 -3.12 -0.95
N GLY A 26 -1.98 -4.38 -0.63
CA GLY A 26 -0.62 -4.91 -0.49
C GLY A 26 0.01 -5.39 -1.80
N CYS A 27 1.33 -5.64 -1.77
CA CYS A 27 2.11 -6.19 -2.88
C CYS A 27 3.06 -7.29 -2.36
N ASN A 28 2.88 -8.53 -2.83
CA ASN A 28 3.55 -9.72 -2.27
C ASN A 28 5.03 -9.88 -2.62
N GLU A 29 5.56 -9.08 -3.54
CA GLU A 29 6.96 -9.21 -3.99
C GLU A 29 7.94 -8.35 -3.16
N CYS A 30 8.62 -7.38 -3.79
CA CYS A 30 9.77 -6.68 -3.21
C CYS A 30 9.51 -6.06 -1.82
N VAL A 31 8.35 -5.45 -1.62
CA VAL A 31 8.02 -4.75 -0.36
C VAL A 31 7.63 -5.73 0.76
N THR A 32 7.21 -6.94 0.43
CA THR A 32 6.94 -8.00 1.42
C THR A 32 8.24 -8.52 2.02
N VAL A 33 9.29 -8.66 1.20
CA VAL A 33 10.62 -9.01 1.69
C VAL A 33 11.16 -7.98 2.69
N CYS A 34 10.76 -6.70 2.55
CA CYS A 34 11.07 -5.64 3.51
C CYS A 34 10.09 -5.52 4.69
N ALA A 35 9.12 -6.43 4.81
CA ALA A 35 8.05 -6.37 5.81
C ALA A 35 7.34 -5.00 5.82
N ALA A 36 7.09 -4.43 4.63
CA ALA A 36 6.53 -3.09 4.48
C ALA A 36 5.13 -3.08 3.82
N GLY A 37 4.73 -4.13 3.09
CA GLY A 37 3.49 -4.09 2.32
C GLY A 37 2.89 -5.42 1.89
N GLY A 38 3.31 -6.53 2.49
CA GLY A 38 2.70 -7.84 2.23
C GLY A 38 1.38 -8.00 2.96
N ARG A 39 0.74 -9.16 2.77
CA ARG A 39 -0.57 -9.48 3.38
C ARG A 39 -0.58 -9.28 4.91
N LYS A 40 0.50 -9.65 5.59
CA LYS A 40 0.63 -9.45 7.05
C LYS A 40 0.63 -7.96 7.41
N GLU A 41 1.39 -7.15 6.67
CA GLU A 41 1.50 -5.72 6.92
C GLU A 41 0.19 -4.98 6.60
N VAL A 42 -0.54 -5.44 5.57
CA VAL A 42 -1.90 -4.97 5.25
C VAL A 42 -2.82 -5.15 6.44
N GLY A 43 -2.94 -6.35 7.01
CA GLY A 43 -3.83 -6.59 8.15
C GLY A 43 -3.45 -5.80 9.40
N LEU A 44 -2.14 -5.63 9.65
CA LEU A 44 -1.64 -4.80 10.76
C LEU A 44 -1.99 -3.32 10.57
N LEU A 45 -1.83 -2.79 9.35
CA LEU A 45 -2.17 -1.41 9.05
C LEU A 45 -3.69 -1.17 9.06
N ALA A 46 -4.49 -2.09 8.51
CA ALA A 46 -5.94 -2.02 8.56
C ALA A 46 -6.45 -1.92 10.00
N SER A 47 -5.96 -2.82 10.88
CA SER A 47 -6.29 -2.80 12.30
C SER A 47 -5.89 -1.48 12.98
N GLY A 48 -4.69 -0.98 12.69
CA GLY A 48 -4.19 0.29 13.23
C GLY A 48 -5.02 1.49 12.82
N LEU A 49 -5.36 1.59 11.52
CA LEU A 49 -6.20 2.66 10.98
C LEU A 49 -7.61 2.63 11.56
N HIS A 50 -8.22 1.44 11.60
CA HIS A 50 -9.56 1.26 12.15
C HIS A 50 -9.62 1.72 13.62
N MET A 51 -8.68 1.28 14.45
CA MET A 51 -8.62 1.69 15.86
C MET A 51 -8.40 3.20 16.03
N ALA A 52 -7.48 3.80 15.26
CA ALA A 52 -7.16 5.21 15.37
C ALA A 52 -8.34 6.10 14.95
N LEU A 53 -9.01 5.77 13.85
CA LEU A 53 -10.15 6.53 13.35
C LEU A 53 -11.37 6.37 14.26
N LEU A 54 -11.64 5.17 14.77
CA LEU A 54 -12.71 4.92 15.75
C LEU A 54 -12.53 5.79 17.00
N LYS A 55 -11.30 5.89 17.51
CA LYS A 55 -10.98 6.76 18.67
C LYS A 55 -11.24 8.24 18.39
N SER A 56 -11.11 8.67 17.13
CA SER A 56 -11.41 10.04 16.70
C SER A 56 -12.88 10.29 16.35
N GLY A 57 -13.77 9.31 16.56
CA GLY A 57 -15.20 9.40 16.25
C GLY A 57 -15.54 9.26 14.77
N SER A 58 -14.58 8.83 13.94
CA SER A 58 -14.76 8.58 12.51
C SER A 58 -14.80 7.08 12.24
N ALA A 59 -15.70 6.64 11.37
CA ALA A 59 -15.74 5.25 10.89
C ALA A 59 -15.28 5.18 9.44
N ILE A 60 -14.45 4.19 9.14
CA ILE A 60 -13.96 3.89 7.79
C ILE A 60 -14.20 2.41 7.49
N GLU A 61 -14.63 2.12 6.27
CA GLU A 61 -14.67 0.77 5.73
C GLU A 61 -13.35 0.50 4.99
N ILE A 62 -12.59 -0.47 5.49
CA ILE A 62 -11.30 -0.86 4.90
C ILE A 62 -11.49 -2.20 4.22
N ARG A 63 -11.47 -2.22 2.89
CA ARG A 63 -11.37 -3.45 2.12
C ARG A 63 -9.90 -3.79 1.95
N GLU A 64 -9.50 -4.96 2.41
CA GLU A 64 -8.14 -5.46 2.27
C GLU A 64 -8.01 -6.30 1.00
N HIS A 65 -6.92 -6.10 0.26
CA HIS A 65 -6.51 -6.99 -0.80
C HIS A 65 -4.99 -6.97 -0.97
N THR A 66 -4.43 -7.96 -1.65
CA THR A 66 -3.00 -8.03 -1.88
C THR A 66 -2.75 -8.70 -3.21
N LEU A 67 -2.19 -7.95 -4.15
CA LEU A 67 -1.77 -8.48 -5.45
C LEU A 67 -0.38 -9.08 -5.35
N GLU A 68 -0.05 -9.94 -6.31
CA GLU A 68 1.32 -10.40 -6.47
C GLU A 68 2.25 -9.21 -6.76
N ARG A 69 1.94 -8.46 -7.82
CA ARG A 69 2.71 -7.29 -8.25
C ARG A 69 1.80 -6.13 -8.66
N GLN A 70 1.89 -5.01 -7.96
CA GLN A 70 1.15 -3.80 -8.36
C GLN A 70 1.82 -3.02 -9.50
N CYS A 71 3.12 -3.24 -9.73
CA CYS A 71 3.86 -2.57 -10.82
C CYS A 71 3.72 -3.28 -12.17
N ASP A 72 2.93 -4.35 -12.21
CA ASP A 72 2.69 -5.15 -13.41
C ASP A 72 1.20 -5.01 -13.78
N PRO A 73 0.87 -4.46 -14.97
CA PRO A 73 -0.51 -4.18 -15.34
C PRO A 73 -1.44 -5.40 -15.31
N GLU A 74 -0.92 -6.61 -15.57
CA GLU A 74 -1.74 -7.82 -15.63
C GLU A 74 -2.43 -8.11 -14.30
N TYR A 75 -1.70 -8.03 -13.19
CA TYR A 75 -2.25 -8.22 -11.85
C TYR A 75 -3.15 -7.06 -11.42
N VAL A 76 -2.90 -5.85 -11.92
CA VAL A 76 -3.74 -4.68 -11.59
C VAL A 76 -5.15 -4.83 -12.15
N GLU A 77 -5.34 -5.56 -13.25
CA GLU A 77 -6.67 -5.85 -13.80
C GLU A 77 -7.56 -6.65 -12.85
N GLU A 78 -6.99 -7.43 -11.91
CA GLU A 78 -7.77 -8.14 -10.88
C GLU A 78 -8.58 -7.20 -9.98
N LEU A 79 -8.22 -5.91 -9.92
CA LEU A 79 -8.90 -4.91 -9.10
C LEU A 79 -10.14 -4.31 -9.76
N VAL A 80 -10.34 -4.51 -11.06
CA VAL A 80 -11.50 -3.99 -11.81
C VAL A 80 -12.84 -4.27 -11.12
N PRO A 81 -13.17 -5.50 -10.68
CA PRO A 81 -14.45 -5.77 -10.01
C PRO A 81 -14.59 -5.12 -8.62
N MET A 82 -13.52 -4.56 -8.05
CA MET A 82 -13.51 -4.01 -6.70
C MET A 82 -13.49 -2.48 -6.68
N ILE A 83 -12.97 -1.86 -7.74
CA ILE A 83 -12.53 -0.46 -7.72
C ILE A 83 -13.69 0.53 -7.57
N ASP A 84 -14.87 0.18 -8.08
CA ASP A 84 -16.07 1.03 -7.98
C ASP A 84 -16.67 1.04 -6.57
N GLY A 85 -16.34 0.04 -5.74
CA GLY A 85 -16.82 -0.06 -4.36
C GLY A 85 -16.08 0.82 -3.35
N VAL A 86 -14.99 1.47 -3.75
CA VAL A 86 -14.13 2.26 -2.84
C VAL A 86 -13.98 3.70 -3.32
N ASP A 87 -13.75 4.62 -2.40
CA ASP A 87 -13.57 6.05 -2.68
C ASP A 87 -12.10 6.39 -2.99
N ALA A 88 -11.15 5.64 -2.42
CA ALA A 88 -9.71 5.78 -2.66
C ALA A 88 -8.94 4.45 -2.51
N ILE A 89 -7.73 4.41 -3.07
CA ILE A 89 -6.77 3.31 -2.89
C ILE A 89 -5.62 3.79 -2.02
N MET A 90 -5.29 3.03 -0.98
CA MET A 90 -4.04 3.18 -0.25
C MET A 90 -3.14 1.98 -0.59
N SER A 91 -2.09 2.25 -1.37
CA SER A 91 -1.19 1.22 -1.88
C SER A 91 0.04 1.08 -0.97
N MET A 92 0.31 -0.14 -0.52
CA MET A 92 1.54 -0.49 0.19
C MET A 92 2.67 -0.97 -0.74
N ALA A 93 2.58 -0.71 -2.05
CA ALA A 93 3.64 -1.02 -3.00
C ALA A 93 4.70 0.08 -3.09
N CYS A 94 5.80 -0.21 -3.79
CA CYS A 94 6.76 0.81 -4.17
C CYS A 94 6.16 1.83 -5.17
N GLY A 95 6.93 2.89 -5.45
CA GLY A 95 6.50 3.99 -6.31
C GLY A 95 6.10 3.56 -7.72
N CYS A 96 6.67 2.47 -8.26
CA CYS A 96 6.24 1.93 -9.55
C CYS A 96 4.81 1.37 -9.48
N GLY A 97 4.47 0.64 -8.42
CA GLY A 97 3.13 0.08 -8.24
C GLY A 97 2.07 1.15 -7.98
N VAL A 98 2.40 2.15 -7.16
CA VAL A 98 1.53 3.30 -6.90
C VAL A 98 1.20 4.05 -8.19
N GLN A 99 2.21 4.31 -9.02
CA GLN A 99 2.02 5.00 -10.30
C GLN A 99 1.24 4.17 -11.32
N GLU A 100 1.45 2.85 -11.35
CA GLU A 100 0.70 1.96 -12.24
C GLU A 100 -0.80 1.95 -11.88
N LEU A 101 -1.13 1.90 -10.60
CA LEU A 101 -2.52 2.04 -10.13
C LEU A 101 -3.12 3.39 -10.51
N ALA A 102 -2.39 4.49 -10.30
CA ALA A 102 -2.85 5.83 -10.66
C ALA A 102 -3.06 5.98 -12.17
N ARG A 103 -2.17 5.38 -12.98
CA ARG A 103 -2.28 5.34 -14.44
C ARG A 103 -3.54 4.58 -14.87
N ARG A 104 -3.80 3.42 -14.27
CA ARG A 104 -4.91 2.53 -14.62
C ARG A 104 -6.27 3.03 -14.14
N PHE A 105 -6.34 3.66 -12.98
CA PHE A 105 -7.57 4.15 -12.35
C PHE A 105 -7.59 5.67 -12.25
N LYS A 106 -7.58 6.36 -13.40
CA LYS A 106 -7.44 7.84 -13.51
C LYS A 106 -8.44 8.67 -12.70
N GLY A 107 -9.58 8.10 -12.29
CA GLY A 107 -10.60 8.77 -11.49
C GLY A 107 -10.56 8.42 -9.99
N LYS A 108 -9.61 7.57 -9.56
CA LYS A 108 -9.50 7.13 -8.18
C LYS A 108 -8.25 7.72 -7.53
N PRO A 109 -8.36 8.45 -6.41
CA PRO A 109 -7.20 8.87 -5.63
C PRO A 109 -6.39 7.64 -5.19
N VAL A 110 -5.07 7.68 -5.41
CA VAL A 110 -4.14 6.63 -5.02
C VAL A 110 -3.06 7.24 -4.12
N PHE A 111 -2.93 6.71 -2.90
CA PHE A 111 -1.98 7.18 -1.90
C PHE A 111 -0.93 6.13 -1.59
N PRO A 112 0.36 6.51 -1.52
CA PRO A 112 1.41 5.59 -1.07
C PRO A 112 1.34 5.42 0.45
N ALA A 113 1.32 4.17 0.91
CA ALA A 113 1.42 3.82 2.33
C ALA A 113 2.88 3.60 2.79
N VAL A 114 3.81 3.58 1.84
CA VAL A 114 5.25 3.35 2.08
C VAL A 114 6.07 4.43 1.38
N ASN A 115 7.25 4.71 1.94
CA ASN A 115 8.32 5.43 1.29
C ASN A 115 9.18 4.43 0.53
N THR A 116 9.23 4.56 -0.80
CA THR A 116 10.21 3.82 -1.61
C THR A 116 11.61 4.34 -1.29
N LYS A 117 12.57 3.45 -1.09
CA LYS A 117 13.92 3.80 -0.71
C LYS A 117 14.87 3.67 -1.90
N PHE A 118 15.35 2.46 -2.19
CA PHE A 118 16.36 2.22 -3.22
C PHE A 118 16.24 0.82 -3.82
N MET A 119 16.95 0.55 -4.92
CA MET A 119 17.11 -0.81 -5.43
C MET A 119 18.24 -1.50 -4.66
N GLY A 120 17.88 -2.50 -3.87
CA GLY A 120 18.81 -3.19 -3.00
C GLY A 120 18.72 -4.70 -3.07
N ALA A 121 19.55 -5.33 -2.26
CA ALA A 121 19.50 -6.75 -1.92
C ALA A 121 19.65 -6.92 -0.40
N SER A 122 19.13 -8.03 0.13
CA SER A 122 19.31 -8.38 1.54
C SER A 122 20.75 -8.79 1.79
N GLU A 123 21.37 -8.23 2.83
CA GLU A 123 22.64 -8.74 3.37
C GLU A 123 22.38 -9.77 4.47
N ARG A 124 21.35 -9.49 5.27
CA ARG A 124 20.77 -10.36 6.29
C ARG A 124 19.34 -9.91 6.55
N GLN A 125 18.59 -10.69 7.33
CA GLN A 125 17.22 -10.34 7.69
C GLN A 125 17.15 -8.94 8.32
N GLY A 126 16.28 -8.08 7.81
CA GLY A 126 16.11 -6.71 8.29
C GLY A 126 17.19 -5.72 7.83
N VAL A 127 18.17 -6.14 7.04
CA VAL A 127 19.25 -5.26 6.54
C VAL A 127 19.36 -5.39 5.02
N TRP A 128 19.20 -4.25 4.35
CA TRP A 128 19.29 -4.15 2.90
C TRP A 128 20.35 -3.11 2.53
N ALA A 129 21.16 -3.46 1.55
CA ALA A 129 22.14 -2.57 0.97
C ALA A 129 21.78 -2.27 -0.48
N GLU A 130 22.09 -1.05 -0.91
CA GLU A 130 21.94 -0.65 -2.30
C GLU A 130 22.87 -1.49 -3.20
N ARG A 131 22.37 -1.84 -4.40
CA ARG A 131 23.13 -2.62 -5.39
C ARG A 131 23.15 -1.99 -6.77
N CYS A 132 22.45 -0.87 -6.98
CA CYS A 132 22.39 -0.14 -8.23
C CYS A 132 23.40 1.01 -8.28
N GLN A 133 24.66 0.74 -7.90
CA GLN A 133 25.75 1.70 -7.97
C GLN A 133 26.34 1.80 -9.38
#